data_AF-I0Z1K5-F1
#
_entry.id   AF-I0Z1K5-F1
#
_cell.length_a   1.000
_cell.length_b   1.000
_cell.length_c   1.000
_cell.angle_alpha   90.00
_cell.angle_beta   90.00
_cell.angle_gamma   90.00
#
_symmetry.space_group_name_H-M   'P 1'
#
loop_
_entity.id
_entity.type
_entity.pdbx_description
1 polymer ?
#
loop_
_entity_poly.entity_id
_entity_poly.type
_entity_poly.pdbx_seq_one_letter_code
_entity_poly.pdbx_strand_id
1 'polypeptide(L)'
;MGSDPGEPQLSFHDLPAGVLDTIISNLSPADLAALATQGRRFKDLVDASSVWEAQCRARWAPFCGDPKTGNTVEGLDWQSLYRTRAVLAPSVVAAVDLALAYQACSKSGAPIVPGTRSDLRRAFEQSMKAAFEVGMECQRKPESRDNPLVKQLQTALCWWLSEKQEVAVAFVRDAKRSLEEYDMWRMAFINWPDIPWRRSAVDFLPGLIKKCTKAWDHVSVLSAIEAETKRLDVAIDSLRDEGDSLAMRMPEGLPESHWWFRLN
;
A
#
# COMPACT_ATOMS: atom_id res chain seq x y z
N MET A 1 13.09 -65.39 23.35
CA MET A 1 12.41 -64.19 22.82
C MET A 1 13.50 -63.16 22.58
N GLY A 2 13.99 -63.07 21.34
CA GLY A 2 15.04 -62.13 20.96
C GLY A 2 14.40 -60.79 20.62
N SER A 3 14.89 -59.72 21.26
CA SER A 3 14.53 -58.35 20.93
C SER A 3 15.12 -58.03 19.56
N ASP A 4 14.27 -57.73 18.58
CA ASP A 4 14.70 -57.18 17.29
C ASP A 4 15.56 -55.93 17.55
N PRO A 5 16.73 -55.79 16.89
CA PRO A 5 17.51 -54.57 16.97
C PRO A 5 16.69 -53.45 16.33
N GLY A 6 16.12 -52.59 17.18
CA GLY A 6 15.24 -51.51 16.77
C GLY A 6 15.85 -50.69 15.64
N GLU A 7 15.10 -50.53 14.56
CA GLU A 7 15.49 -49.68 13.44
C GLU A 7 15.86 -48.29 13.96
N PRO A 8 16.96 -47.69 13.46
CA PRO A 8 17.34 -46.35 13.85
C PRO A 8 16.20 -45.39 13.47
N GLN A 9 15.58 -44.77 14.47
CA GLN A 9 14.59 -43.72 14.25
C GLN A 9 15.32 -42.50 13.68
N LEU A 10 15.10 -42.24 12.38
CA LEU A 10 15.56 -41.00 11.75
C LEU A 10 14.86 -39.82 12.41
N SER A 11 15.65 -38.94 13.01
CA SER A 11 15.18 -37.68 13.56
C SER A 11 15.05 -36.63 12.46
N PHE A 12 14.19 -35.64 12.65
CA PHE A 12 14.12 -34.47 11.76
C PHE A 12 15.47 -33.72 11.68
N HIS A 13 16.32 -33.85 12.71
CA HIS A 13 17.69 -33.35 12.70
C HIS A 13 18.61 -34.07 11.70
N ASP A 14 18.29 -35.30 11.32
CA ASP A 14 19.13 -36.13 10.45
C ASP A 14 18.84 -35.87 8.95
N LEU A 15 17.87 -35.01 8.65
CA LEU A 15 17.55 -34.65 7.28
C LEU A 15 18.70 -33.88 6.60
N PRO A 16 18.96 -34.13 5.30
CA PRO A 16 19.91 -33.36 4.51
C PRO A 16 19.56 -31.87 4.49
N ALA A 17 20.57 -31.01 4.50
CA ALA A 17 20.40 -29.55 4.54
C ALA A 17 19.44 -29.02 3.46
N GLY A 18 19.59 -29.46 2.20
CA GLY A 18 18.72 -29.00 1.12
C GLY A 18 17.23 -29.39 1.28
N VAL A 19 16.94 -30.51 1.94
CA VAL A 19 15.56 -30.91 2.25
C VAL A 19 15.00 -30.03 3.35
N LEU A 20 15.79 -29.77 4.41
CA LEU A 20 15.41 -28.86 5.48
C LEU A 20 15.15 -27.45 4.96
N ASP A 21 16.03 -26.91 4.11
CA ASP A 21 15.87 -25.58 3.52
C ASP A 21 14.59 -25.48 2.70
N THR A 22 14.25 -26.52 1.95
CA THR A 22 13.01 -26.59 1.17
C THR A 22 11.79 -26.61 2.08
N ILE A 23 11.80 -27.44 3.13
CA ILE A 23 10.69 -27.51 4.10
C ILE A 23 10.51 -26.15 4.78
N ILE A 24 11.58 -25.60 5.35
CA ILE A 24 11.58 -24.33 6.07
C ILE A 24 11.10 -23.19 5.19
N SER A 25 11.54 -23.13 3.93
CA SER A 25 11.13 -22.07 3.00
C SER A 25 9.62 -22.09 2.68
N ASN A 26 8.93 -23.21 2.90
CA ASN A 26 7.49 -23.35 2.66
C ASN A 26 6.64 -23.21 3.94
N LEU A 27 7.27 -23.06 5.12
CA LEU A 27 6.55 -22.88 6.38
C LEU A 27 5.93 -21.48 6.47
N SER A 28 4.83 -21.37 7.22
CA SER A 28 4.27 -20.05 7.53
C SER A 28 5.18 -19.28 8.50
N PRO A 29 5.09 -17.95 8.58
CA PRO A 29 5.86 -17.17 9.56
C PRO A 29 5.60 -17.59 11.02
N ALA A 30 4.39 -18.07 11.32
CA ALA A 30 4.04 -18.56 12.65
C ALA A 30 4.77 -19.88 12.96
N ASP A 31 4.82 -20.79 11.98
CA ASP A 31 5.53 -22.06 12.10
C ASP A 31 7.05 -21.85 12.16
N LEU A 32 7.57 -20.90 11.38
CA LEU A 32 8.98 -20.49 11.45
C LEU A 32 9.35 -19.97 12.85
N ALA A 33 8.49 -19.15 13.45
CA ALA A 33 8.69 -18.67 14.81
C ALA A 33 8.65 -19.82 15.83
N ALA A 34 7.71 -20.76 15.68
CA ALA A 34 7.62 -21.95 16.53
C ALA A 34 8.83 -22.89 16.36
N LEU A 35 9.34 -23.04 15.14
CA LEU A 35 10.50 -23.85 14.81
C LEU A 35 11.79 -23.25 15.39
N ALA A 36 11.94 -21.93 15.34
CA ALA A 36 13.09 -21.22 15.90
C ALA A 36 13.26 -21.41 17.42
N THR A 37 12.20 -21.77 18.15
CA THR A 37 12.29 -22.07 19.60
C THR A 37 12.73 -23.49 19.90
N GLN A 38 12.76 -24.39 18.92
CA GLN A 38 13.09 -25.81 19.12
C GLN A 38 14.60 -26.07 19.25
N GLY A 39 15.46 -25.08 19.00
CA GLY A 39 16.90 -25.18 19.24
C GLY A 39 17.75 -24.25 18.37
N ARG A 40 19.04 -24.14 18.70
CA ARG A 40 19.97 -23.22 18.03
C ARG A 40 20.08 -23.48 16.53
N ARG A 41 20.20 -24.74 16.11
CA ARG A 41 20.29 -25.11 14.69
C ARG A 41 19.07 -24.63 13.88
N PHE A 42 17.86 -24.82 14.41
CA PHE A 42 16.65 -24.35 13.72
C PHE A 42 16.53 -22.85 13.74
N LYS A 43 16.93 -22.19 14.83
CA LYS A 43 17.04 -20.74 14.88
C LYS A 43 17.97 -20.20 13.80
N ASP A 44 19.15 -20.78 13.63
CA ASP A 44 20.13 -20.36 12.61
C ASP A 44 19.58 -20.55 11.18
N LEU A 45 18.84 -21.64 10.94
CA LEU A 45 18.16 -21.88 9.67
C LEU A 45 17.02 -20.89 9.41
N VAL A 46 16.19 -20.62 10.41
CA VAL A 46 15.08 -19.65 10.30
C VAL A 46 15.61 -18.22 10.16
N ASP A 47 16.71 -17.87 10.80
CA ASP A 47 17.34 -16.55 10.71
C ASP A 47 18.14 -16.38 9.40
N ALA A 48 18.23 -17.42 8.56
CA ALA A 48 18.88 -17.34 7.25
C ALA A 48 18.13 -16.36 6.32
N SER A 49 18.91 -15.49 5.66
CA SER A 49 18.39 -14.44 4.78
C SER A 49 17.58 -14.99 3.60
N SER A 50 17.97 -16.14 3.05
CA SER A 50 17.31 -16.83 1.93
C SER A 50 15.88 -17.28 2.27
N VAL A 51 15.61 -17.68 3.52
CA VAL A 51 14.27 -18.08 3.96
C VAL A 51 13.32 -16.90 3.89
N TRP A 52 13.71 -15.75 4.45
CA TRP A 52 12.88 -14.56 4.44
C TRP A 52 12.79 -13.90 3.07
N GLU A 53 13.82 -14.02 2.23
CA GLU A 53 13.74 -13.65 0.82
C GLU A 53 12.67 -14.47 0.09
N ALA A 54 12.69 -15.80 0.24
CA ALA A 54 11.71 -16.70 -0.37
C ALA A 54 10.29 -16.36 0.09
N GLN A 55 10.09 -16.13 1.40
CA GLN A 55 8.81 -15.70 1.98
C GLN A 55 8.33 -14.36 1.41
N CYS A 56 9.23 -13.38 1.30
CA CYS A 56 8.91 -12.08 0.74
C CYS A 56 8.50 -12.18 -0.73
N ARG A 57 9.26 -12.93 -1.54
CA ARG A 57 8.97 -13.12 -2.97
C ARG A 57 7.68 -13.92 -3.18
N ALA A 58 7.46 -14.99 -2.41
CA ALA A 58 6.22 -15.77 -2.49
C ALA A 58 4.98 -14.91 -2.22
N ARG A 59 5.09 -13.93 -1.32
CA ARG A 59 3.96 -13.09 -0.91
C ARG A 59 3.77 -11.83 -1.77
N TRP A 60 4.85 -11.20 -2.26
CA TRP A 60 4.81 -9.88 -2.89
C TRP A 60 5.51 -9.78 -4.26
N ALA A 61 5.90 -10.90 -4.88
CA ALA A 61 6.36 -10.86 -6.27
C ALA A 61 5.26 -10.32 -7.22
N PRO A 62 5.63 -9.62 -8.32
CA PRO A 62 6.98 -9.33 -8.80
C PRO A 62 7.64 -8.09 -8.15
N PHE A 63 6.92 -7.36 -7.30
CA PHE A 63 7.34 -6.05 -6.80
C PHE A 63 8.29 -6.10 -5.59
N CYS A 64 8.57 -7.31 -5.09
CA CYS A 64 9.52 -7.54 -4.03
C CYS A 64 10.98 -7.42 -4.53
N GLY A 65 11.50 -6.19 -4.53
CA GLY A 65 12.89 -5.87 -4.84
C GLY A 65 13.87 -6.30 -3.75
N ASP A 66 15.15 -6.43 -4.10
CA ASP A 66 16.21 -6.70 -3.12
C ASP A 66 16.38 -5.47 -2.19
N PRO A 67 16.31 -5.65 -0.86
CA PRO A 67 16.50 -4.55 0.07
C PRO A 67 17.84 -3.84 -0.02
N LYS A 68 18.86 -4.50 -0.57
CA LYS A 68 20.19 -3.94 -0.77
C LYS A 68 20.32 -3.11 -2.04
N THR A 69 19.47 -3.34 -3.04
CA THR A 69 19.55 -2.65 -4.34
C THR A 69 18.69 -1.38 -4.41
N GLY A 70 18.09 -0.96 -3.29
CA GLY A 70 17.49 0.38 -3.16
C GLY A 70 16.06 0.54 -3.68
N ASN A 71 15.39 -0.54 -4.08
CA ASN A 71 13.99 -0.50 -4.52
C ASN A 71 12.98 -0.78 -3.38
N THR A 72 13.42 -0.89 -2.14
CA THR A 72 12.55 -1.10 -0.96
C THR A 72 12.89 -0.11 0.17
N VAL A 73 12.35 -0.32 1.37
CA VAL A 73 12.83 0.35 2.61
C VAL A 73 14.33 0.14 2.74
N GLU A 74 15.11 1.20 2.49
CA GLU A 74 16.57 1.17 2.55
C GLU A 74 17.04 0.68 3.94
N GLY A 75 18.01 -0.25 3.93
CA GLY A 75 18.70 -0.68 5.15
C GLY A 75 18.00 -1.75 5.99
N LEU A 76 16.87 -2.30 5.55
CA LEU A 76 16.26 -3.47 6.21
C LEU A 76 16.83 -4.78 5.68
N ASP A 77 17.02 -5.77 6.56
CA ASP A 77 17.18 -7.16 6.12
C ASP A 77 15.83 -7.75 5.66
N TRP A 78 15.86 -8.91 4.99
CA TRP A 78 14.66 -9.57 4.47
C TRP A 78 13.63 -9.92 5.57
N GLN A 79 14.07 -10.28 6.78
CA GLN A 79 13.17 -10.62 7.88
C GLN A 79 12.42 -9.37 8.38
N SER A 80 13.17 -8.29 8.57
CA SER A 80 12.65 -6.98 8.95
C SER A 80 11.70 -6.45 7.90
N LEU A 81 12.07 -6.54 6.61
CA LEU A 81 11.20 -6.18 5.49
C LEU A 81 9.89 -6.97 5.51
N TYR A 82 9.94 -8.29 5.72
CA TYR A 82 8.76 -9.14 5.82
C TYR A 82 7.82 -8.67 6.93
N ARG A 83 8.37 -8.46 8.13
CA ARG A 83 7.60 -8.01 9.30
C ARG A 83 6.97 -6.64 9.08
N THR A 84 7.72 -5.70 8.52
CA THR A 84 7.23 -4.34 8.22
C THR A 84 6.09 -4.35 7.19
N ARG A 85 6.17 -5.22 6.17
CA ARG A 85 5.13 -5.38 5.14
C ARG A 85 3.91 -6.16 5.63
N ALA A 86 4.12 -7.19 6.45
CA ALA A 86 3.05 -8.11 6.86
C ALA A 86 1.95 -7.47 7.71
N VAL A 87 2.22 -6.34 8.36
CA VAL A 87 1.23 -5.58 9.14
C VAL A 87 0.34 -4.68 8.29
N LEU A 88 0.65 -4.49 7.00
CA LEU A 88 -0.10 -3.65 6.08
C LEU A 88 -0.94 -4.49 5.11
N ALA A 89 -1.98 -3.87 4.56
CA ALA A 89 -2.76 -4.48 3.49
C ALA A 89 -1.86 -4.74 2.25
N PRO A 90 -2.03 -5.88 1.53
CA PRO A 90 -1.23 -6.18 0.34
C PRO A 90 -1.27 -5.09 -0.74
N SER A 91 -2.43 -4.43 -0.90
CA SER A 91 -2.65 -3.28 -1.78
C SER A 91 -1.75 -2.09 -1.45
N VAL A 92 -1.53 -1.81 -0.17
CA VAL A 92 -0.63 -0.74 0.29
C VAL A 92 0.81 -1.06 -0.10
N VAL A 93 1.26 -2.28 0.18
CA VAL A 93 2.63 -2.71 -0.15
C VAL A 93 2.87 -2.62 -1.66
N ALA A 94 1.93 -3.11 -2.46
CA ALA A 94 2.02 -3.05 -3.91
C ALA A 94 2.08 -1.61 -4.44
N ALA A 95 1.29 -0.70 -3.88
CA ALA A 95 1.28 0.70 -4.29
C ALA A 95 2.59 1.43 -3.95
N VAL A 96 3.20 1.12 -2.80
CA VAL A 96 4.52 1.66 -2.41
C VAL A 96 5.59 1.15 -3.35
N ASP A 97 5.66 -0.17 -3.56
CA ASP A 97 6.68 -0.76 -4.44
C ASP A 97 6.56 -0.23 -5.87
N LEU A 98 5.33 -0.08 -6.37
CA LEU A 98 5.08 0.50 -7.68
C LEU A 98 5.61 1.93 -7.77
N ALA A 99 5.29 2.78 -6.79
CA ALA A 99 5.74 4.17 -6.78
C ALA A 99 7.27 4.28 -6.69
N LEU A 100 7.93 3.43 -5.88
CA LEU A 100 9.38 3.35 -5.80
C LEU A 100 10.01 2.91 -7.14
N ALA A 101 9.41 1.94 -7.83
CA ALA A 101 9.86 1.51 -9.14
C ALA A 101 9.79 2.65 -10.18
N TYR A 102 8.70 3.43 -10.18
CA TYR A 102 8.59 4.63 -11.04
C TYR A 102 9.64 5.68 -10.70
N GLN A 103 9.88 5.93 -9.41
CA GLN A 103 10.91 6.87 -8.96
C GLN A 103 12.32 6.43 -9.41
N ALA A 104 12.63 5.14 -9.29
CA ALA A 104 13.91 4.57 -9.74
C ALA A 104 14.10 4.67 -11.26
N CYS A 105 13.05 4.37 -12.04
CA CYS A 105 13.06 4.55 -13.51
C CYS A 105 13.27 6.02 -13.88
N SER A 106 12.60 6.94 -13.19
CA SER A 106 12.74 8.38 -13.42
C SER A 106 14.15 8.89 -13.16
N LYS A 107 14.84 8.37 -12.13
CA LYS A 107 16.22 8.75 -11.80
C LYS A 107 17.25 8.18 -12.76
N SER A 108 17.04 6.95 -13.23
CA SER A 108 17.98 6.24 -14.11
C SER A 108 17.84 6.63 -15.59
N GLY A 109 16.76 7.33 -15.97
CA GLY A 109 16.42 7.56 -17.37
C GLY A 109 16.03 6.28 -18.11
N ALA A 110 15.88 5.16 -17.39
CA ALA A 110 15.44 3.90 -17.96
C ALA A 110 13.99 4.03 -18.46
N PRO A 111 13.63 3.37 -19.57
CA PRO A 111 12.26 3.35 -20.03
C PRO A 111 11.37 2.76 -18.95
N ILE A 112 10.39 3.56 -18.52
CA ILE A 112 9.30 3.11 -17.66
C ILE A 112 8.54 2.04 -18.45
N VAL A 113 8.51 0.79 -17.97
CA VAL A 113 7.69 -0.26 -18.57
C VAL A 113 6.65 -0.73 -17.55
N PRO A 114 5.35 -0.72 -17.90
CA PRO A 114 4.72 -0.12 -19.07
C PRO A 114 4.52 1.38 -18.84
N GLY A 115 5.14 2.21 -19.67
CA GLY A 115 5.25 3.66 -19.50
C GLY A 115 4.23 4.47 -20.29
N THR A 116 2.99 4.01 -20.41
CA THR A 116 1.94 4.86 -20.99
C THR A 116 1.49 5.92 -19.98
N ARG A 117 0.94 7.04 -20.45
CA ARG A 117 0.29 8.02 -19.56
C ARG A 117 -0.82 7.38 -18.71
N SER A 118 -1.49 6.35 -19.24
CA SER A 118 -2.51 5.60 -18.52
C SER A 118 -1.93 4.79 -17.36
N ASP A 119 -0.72 4.25 -17.52
CA ASP A 119 -0.04 3.50 -16.46
C ASP A 119 0.37 4.39 -15.28
N LEU A 120 0.87 5.60 -15.57
CA LEU A 120 1.19 6.60 -14.55
C LEU A 120 -0.05 7.01 -13.75
N ARG A 121 -1.18 7.24 -14.43
CA ARG A 121 -2.46 7.56 -13.76
C ARG A 121 -2.93 6.46 -12.84
N ARG A 122 -2.94 5.22 -13.35
CA ARG A 122 -3.31 4.04 -12.56
C ARG A 122 -2.38 3.83 -11.36
N ALA A 123 -1.09 4.04 -11.54
CA ALA A 123 -0.11 3.91 -10.45
C ALA A 123 -0.32 4.96 -9.35
N PHE A 124 -0.52 6.22 -9.74
CA PHE A 124 -0.84 7.29 -8.80
C PHE A 124 -2.17 7.02 -8.07
N GLU A 125 -3.19 6.60 -8.79
CA GLU A 125 -4.48 6.21 -8.22
C GLU A 125 -4.34 5.09 -7.18
N GLN A 126 -3.54 4.06 -7.46
CA GLN A 126 -3.20 3.01 -6.49
C GLN A 126 -2.46 3.56 -5.28
N SER A 127 -1.53 4.49 -5.46
CA SER A 127 -0.87 5.19 -4.34
C SER A 127 -1.86 5.98 -3.49
N MET A 128 -2.82 6.67 -4.10
CA MET A 128 -3.86 7.42 -3.38
C MET A 128 -4.83 6.49 -2.62
N LYS A 129 -5.22 5.37 -3.23
CA LYS A 129 -6.03 4.35 -2.56
C LYS A 129 -5.29 3.70 -1.40
N ALA A 130 -4.01 3.39 -1.58
CA ALA A 130 -3.15 2.92 -0.49
C ALA A 130 -3.02 3.95 0.64
N ALA A 131 -2.91 5.24 0.30
CA ALA A 131 -2.89 6.30 1.30
C ALA A 131 -4.18 6.33 2.13
N PHE A 132 -5.33 6.15 1.48
CA PHE A 132 -6.61 6.00 2.17
C PHE A 132 -6.64 4.79 3.10
N GLU A 133 -6.23 3.60 2.63
CA GLU A 133 -6.20 2.38 3.42
C GLU A 133 -5.24 2.47 4.62
N VAL A 134 -4.06 3.04 4.42
CA VAL A 134 -3.10 3.35 5.50
C VAL A 134 -3.71 4.32 6.50
N GLY A 135 -4.40 5.34 6.02
CA GLY A 135 -5.16 6.26 6.86
C GLY A 135 -6.09 5.48 7.78
N MET A 136 -7.00 4.70 7.20
CA MET A 136 -7.97 3.86 7.93
C MET A 136 -7.29 2.94 8.96
N GLU A 137 -6.16 2.33 8.62
CA GLU A 137 -5.43 1.48 9.55
C GLU A 137 -4.78 2.28 10.69
N CYS A 138 -4.19 3.44 10.41
CA CYS A 138 -3.62 4.32 11.42
C CYS A 138 -4.68 4.88 12.40
N GLN A 139 -5.96 4.88 12.02
CA GLN A 139 -7.07 5.19 12.93
C GLN A 139 -7.29 4.07 13.94
N ARG A 140 -7.32 2.84 13.43
CA ARG A 140 -7.58 1.63 14.22
C ARG A 140 -6.40 1.32 15.13
N LYS A 141 -5.19 1.59 14.62
CA LYS A 141 -3.90 1.27 15.25
C LYS A 141 -2.93 2.45 15.08
N PRO A 142 -2.96 3.43 16.00
CA PRO A 142 -2.10 4.62 15.93
C PRO A 142 -0.60 4.31 15.80
N GLU A 143 -0.13 3.19 16.34
CA GLU A 143 1.24 2.69 16.23
C GLU A 143 1.68 2.39 14.78
N SER A 144 0.73 2.20 13.86
CA SER A 144 1.01 1.99 12.42
C SER A 144 1.63 3.22 11.76
N ARG A 145 1.47 4.41 12.36
CA ARG A 145 2.05 5.68 11.85
C ARG A 145 3.58 5.65 11.79
N ASP A 146 4.21 4.92 12.71
CA ASP A 146 5.66 4.80 12.78
C ASP A 146 6.23 3.76 11.81
N ASN A 147 5.36 3.02 11.09
CA ASN A 147 5.78 2.02 10.13
C ASN A 147 6.64 2.67 9.01
N PRO A 148 7.85 2.16 8.73
CA PRO A 148 8.71 2.66 7.68
C PRO A 148 8.05 2.77 6.29
N LEU A 149 7.15 1.84 5.93
CA LEU A 149 6.42 1.87 4.66
C LEU A 149 5.41 3.01 4.58
N VAL A 150 4.84 3.44 5.71
CA VAL A 150 3.97 4.63 5.74
C VAL A 150 4.79 5.88 5.42
N LYS A 151 6.00 5.97 5.98
CA LYS A 151 6.94 7.06 5.65
C LYS A 151 7.37 7.00 4.18
N GLN A 152 7.62 5.81 3.64
CA GLN A 152 7.92 5.65 2.21
C GLN A 152 6.76 6.04 1.31
N LEU A 153 5.52 5.66 1.66
CA LEU A 153 4.34 6.08 0.93
C LEU A 153 4.21 7.60 0.90
N GLN A 154 4.45 8.28 2.03
CA GLN A 154 4.48 9.74 2.07
C GLN A 154 5.56 10.32 1.15
N THR A 155 6.78 9.79 1.18
CA THR A 155 7.87 10.20 0.28
C THR A 155 7.52 9.98 -1.18
N ALA A 156 6.93 8.84 -1.53
CA ALA A 156 6.50 8.51 -2.87
C ALA A 156 5.39 9.44 -3.37
N LEU A 157 4.41 9.75 -2.52
CA LEU A 157 3.36 10.71 -2.83
C LEU A 157 3.90 12.13 -3.00
N CYS A 158 4.88 12.54 -2.18
CA CYS A 158 5.59 13.80 -2.39
C CYS A 158 6.33 13.83 -3.74
N TRP A 159 6.95 12.73 -4.13
CA TRP A 159 7.59 12.62 -5.45
C TRP A 159 6.59 12.74 -6.59
N TRP A 160 5.45 12.04 -6.53
CA TRP A 160 4.37 12.17 -7.52
C TRP A 160 3.91 13.62 -7.70
N LEU A 161 3.67 14.29 -6.58
CA LEU A 161 3.24 15.69 -6.61
C LEU A 161 4.34 16.60 -7.14
N SER A 162 5.60 16.35 -6.81
CA SER A 162 6.71 17.18 -7.25
C SER A 162 7.00 17.04 -8.75
N GLU A 163 7.02 15.80 -9.26
CA GLU A 163 7.56 15.44 -10.57
C GLU A 163 6.50 15.11 -11.64
N LYS A 164 5.24 14.88 -11.24
CA LYS A 164 4.16 14.31 -12.09
C LYS A 164 2.79 14.97 -11.81
N GLN A 165 2.77 16.28 -11.78
CA GLN A 165 1.63 17.11 -11.37
C GLN A 165 0.39 16.90 -12.26
N GLU A 166 0.62 16.68 -13.55
CA GLU A 166 -0.42 16.39 -14.54
C GLU A 166 -1.21 15.12 -14.19
N VAL A 167 -0.58 14.16 -13.49
CA VAL A 167 -1.21 12.93 -13.04
C VAL A 167 -2.14 13.21 -11.86
N ALA A 168 -1.74 14.07 -10.92
CA ALA A 168 -2.58 14.49 -9.82
C ALA A 168 -3.81 15.27 -10.30
N VAL A 169 -3.63 16.19 -11.25
CA VAL A 169 -4.76 16.94 -11.86
C VAL A 169 -5.69 15.99 -12.61
N ALA A 170 -5.15 15.01 -13.35
CA ALA A 170 -5.96 14.00 -14.03
C ALA A 170 -6.77 13.17 -13.04
N PHE A 171 -6.15 12.72 -11.94
CA PHE A 171 -6.83 11.98 -10.87
C PHE A 171 -8.01 12.75 -10.26
N VAL A 172 -7.84 14.05 -9.98
CA VAL A 172 -8.93 14.88 -9.45
C VAL A 172 -10.08 15.00 -10.44
N ARG A 173 -9.79 15.20 -11.74
CA ARG A 173 -10.80 15.25 -12.80
C ARG A 173 -11.52 13.92 -12.97
N ASP A 174 -10.80 12.81 -12.88
CA ASP A 174 -11.36 11.47 -13.01
C ASP A 174 -12.23 11.13 -11.77
N ALA A 175 -11.79 11.50 -10.56
CA ALA A 175 -12.57 11.35 -9.34
C ALA A 175 -13.89 12.13 -9.39
N LYS A 176 -13.87 13.35 -9.94
CA LYS A 176 -15.07 14.14 -10.20
C LYS A 176 -16.01 13.44 -11.17
N ARG A 177 -15.51 12.95 -12.30
CA ARG A 177 -16.35 12.24 -13.28
C ARG A 177 -17.03 11.03 -12.66
N SER A 178 -16.29 10.25 -11.87
CA SER A 178 -16.85 9.09 -11.16
C SER A 178 -17.96 9.45 -10.17
N LEU A 179 -17.96 10.68 -9.64
CA LEU A 179 -18.99 11.21 -8.75
C LEU A 179 -20.24 11.71 -9.49
N GLU A 180 -20.07 12.15 -10.74
CA GLU A 180 -21.16 12.56 -11.63
C GLU A 180 -21.86 11.36 -12.31
N GLU A 181 -21.25 10.17 -12.27
CA GLU A 181 -21.81 8.92 -12.82
C GLU A 181 -22.91 8.35 -11.91
N TYR A 182 -24.14 8.82 -12.14
CA TYR A 182 -25.35 8.41 -11.44
C TYR A 182 -26.19 7.42 -12.28
N ASP A 183 -26.58 6.29 -11.69
CA ASP A 183 -27.55 5.38 -12.30
C ASP A 183 -28.96 5.76 -11.89
N MET A 184 -29.64 6.51 -12.76
CA MET A 184 -31.03 6.90 -12.57
C MET A 184 -31.99 5.70 -12.42
N TRP A 185 -31.62 4.51 -12.91
CA TRP A 185 -32.48 3.32 -12.86
C TRP A 185 -32.32 2.54 -11.57
N ARG A 186 -31.14 2.59 -10.95
CA ARG A 186 -30.85 1.95 -9.66
C ARG A 186 -30.99 2.90 -8.48
N MET A 187 -31.30 4.18 -8.72
CA MET A 187 -31.35 5.23 -7.70
C MET A 187 -30.09 5.22 -6.84
N ALA A 188 -28.94 4.99 -7.47
CA ALA A 188 -27.67 4.79 -6.79
C ALA A 188 -26.49 5.16 -7.69
N PHE A 189 -25.38 5.55 -7.09
CA PHE A 189 -24.14 5.75 -7.83
C PHE A 189 -23.58 4.42 -8.31
N ILE A 190 -23.25 4.34 -9.60
CA ILE A 190 -22.62 3.16 -10.19
C ILE A 190 -21.32 2.83 -9.45
N ASN A 191 -20.58 3.88 -9.08
CA ASN A 191 -19.25 3.77 -8.47
C ASN A 191 -19.26 4.06 -6.97
N TRP A 192 -20.39 3.86 -6.27
CA TRP A 192 -20.47 4.18 -4.84
C TRP A 192 -19.32 3.62 -3.98
N PRO A 193 -18.88 2.36 -4.14
CA PRO A 193 -17.78 1.81 -3.34
C PRO A 193 -16.46 2.59 -3.48
N ASP A 194 -16.28 3.33 -4.58
CA ASP A 194 -15.08 4.10 -4.85
C ASP A 194 -15.13 5.55 -4.37
N ILE A 195 -16.34 6.09 -4.21
CA ILE A 195 -16.56 7.49 -3.85
C ILE A 195 -15.87 7.88 -2.53
N PRO A 196 -16.01 7.13 -1.42
CA PRO A 196 -15.41 7.51 -0.14
C PRO A 196 -13.89 7.68 -0.22
N TRP A 197 -13.18 6.69 -0.77
CA TRP A 197 -11.72 6.74 -0.81
C TRP A 197 -11.21 7.80 -1.80
N ARG A 198 -11.89 8.01 -2.93
CA ARG A 198 -11.53 9.05 -3.90
C ARG A 198 -11.71 10.44 -3.33
N ARG A 199 -12.82 10.72 -2.63
CA ARG A 199 -13.02 12.03 -1.99
C ARG A 199 -11.99 12.28 -0.91
N SER A 200 -11.72 11.28 -0.06
CA SER A 200 -10.66 11.36 0.96
C SER A 200 -9.29 11.60 0.35
N ALA A 201 -8.97 10.92 -0.75
CA ALA A 201 -7.74 11.14 -1.50
C ALA A 201 -7.64 12.57 -2.04
N VAL A 202 -8.70 13.12 -2.63
CA VAL A 202 -8.71 14.50 -3.14
C VAL A 202 -8.56 15.52 -2.00
N ASP A 203 -9.18 15.28 -0.84
CA ASP A 203 -9.06 16.16 0.33
C ASP A 203 -7.65 16.18 0.92
N PHE A 204 -6.95 15.06 0.79
CA PHE A 204 -5.58 14.92 1.27
C PHE A 204 -4.57 15.71 0.43
N LEU A 205 -4.85 15.93 -0.86
CA LEU A 205 -3.89 16.54 -1.79
C LEU A 205 -3.41 17.94 -1.35
N PRO A 206 -4.25 18.91 -0.95
CA PRO A 206 -3.78 20.23 -0.55
C PRO A 206 -2.81 20.20 0.65
N GLY A 207 -3.11 19.38 1.67
CA GLY A 207 -2.25 19.23 2.84
C GLY A 207 -0.92 18.58 2.49
N LEU A 208 -0.97 17.54 1.64
CA LEU A 208 0.23 16.87 1.16
C LEU A 208 1.10 17.79 0.30
N ILE A 209 0.51 18.56 -0.64
CA ILE A 209 1.23 19.53 -1.47
C ILE A 209 1.96 20.54 -0.58
N LYS A 210 1.26 21.16 0.39
CA LYS A 210 1.86 22.11 1.34
C LYS A 210 3.07 21.53 2.08
N LYS A 211 3.04 20.23 2.42
CA LYS A 211 4.15 19.54 3.11
C LYS A 211 5.31 19.20 2.18
N CYS A 212 5.01 18.76 0.96
CA CYS A 212 6.00 18.20 0.04
C CYS A 212 6.80 19.26 -0.72
N THR A 213 6.26 20.47 -0.92
CA THR A 213 6.86 21.44 -1.83
C THR A 213 7.36 22.68 -1.09
N LYS A 214 8.68 22.82 -0.97
CA LYS A 214 9.33 23.99 -0.33
C LYS A 214 9.54 25.19 -1.26
N ALA A 215 9.41 25.02 -2.58
CA ALA A 215 9.75 26.06 -3.55
C ALA A 215 8.92 25.89 -4.83
N TRP A 216 7.61 26.06 -4.69
CA TRP A 216 6.69 25.87 -5.78
C TRP A 216 6.10 27.23 -6.22
N ASP A 217 6.43 27.68 -7.45
CA ASP A 217 5.71 28.75 -8.18
C ASP A 217 4.34 28.24 -8.71
N HIS A 218 3.60 27.52 -7.86
CA HIS A 218 2.46 26.64 -8.23
C HIS A 218 1.12 27.12 -7.72
N VAL A 219 0.95 28.44 -7.59
CA VAL A 219 -0.37 29.01 -7.33
C VAL A 219 -1.39 28.44 -8.32
N SER A 220 -1.02 28.25 -9.59
CA SER A 220 -1.92 27.72 -10.62
C SER A 220 -2.36 26.26 -10.40
N VAL A 221 -1.47 25.35 -10.00
CA VAL A 221 -1.79 23.93 -9.80
C VAL A 221 -2.52 23.71 -8.49
N LEU A 222 -2.09 24.37 -7.40
CA LEU A 222 -2.79 24.34 -6.13
C LEU A 222 -4.19 24.92 -6.28
N SER A 223 -4.34 26.09 -6.91
CA SER A 223 -5.65 26.68 -7.17
C SER A 223 -6.52 25.82 -8.09
N ALA A 224 -5.93 25.12 -9.07
CA ALA A 224 -6.68 24.16 -9.89
C ALA A 224 -7.20 22.97 -9.06
N ILE A 225 -6.35 22.39 -8.21
CA ILE A 225 -6.74 21.29 -7.32
C ILE A 225 -7.78 21.77 -6.31
N GLU A 226 -7.56 22.91 -5.64
CA GLU A 226 -8.51 23.51 -4.69
C GLU A 226 -9.86 23.85 -5.34
N ALA A 227 -9.85 24.40 -6.56
CA ALA A 227 -11.08 24.69 -7.31
C ALA A 227 -11.85 23.43 -7.65
N GLU A 228 -11.16 22.36 -8.08
CA GLU A 228 -11.84 21.08 -8.35
C GLU A 228 -12.28 20.38 -7.07
N THR A 229 -11.52 20.43 -5.97
CA THR A 229 -11.94 19.92 -4.65
C THR A 229 -13.20 20.62 -4.17
N LYS A 230 -13.26 21.96 -4.27
CA LYS A 230 -14.45 22.73 -3.89
C LYS A 230 -15.67 22.37 -4.74
N ARG A 231 -15.48 22.13 -6.06
CA ARG A 231 -16.56 21.64 -6.94
C ARG A 231 -17.02 20.24 -6.54
N LEU A 232 -16.10 19.38 -6.11
CA LEU A 232 -16.39 18.05 -5.60
C LEU A 232 -17.27 18.11 -4.36
N ASP A 233 -16.97 19.00 -3.43
CA ASP A 233 -17.76 19.22 -2.22
C ASP A 233 -19.17 19.68 -2.54
N VAL A 234 -19.31 20.66 -3.44
CA VAL A 234 -20.63 21.12 -3.88
C VAL A 234 -21.45 19.99 -4.51
N ALA A 235 -20.81 19.13 -5.32
CA ALA A 235 -21.48 17.98 -5.90
C ALA A 235 -21.93 17.00 -4.80
N ILE A 236 -21.06 16.65 -3.85
CA ILE A 236 -21.40 15.74 -2.75
C ILE A 236 -22.50 16.30 -1.85
N ASP A 237 -22.45 17.59 -1.51
CA ASP A 237 -23.49 18.24 -0.70
C ASP A 237 -24.83 18.25 -1.45
N SER A 238 -24.84 18.59 -2.74
CA SER A 238 -26.06 18.54 -3.57
C SER A 238 -26.67 17.14 -3.59
N LEU A 239 -25.82 16.11 -3.65
CA LEU A 239 -26.22 14.71 -3.63
C LEU A 239 -26.70 14.25 -2.25
N ARG A 240 -26.14 14.77 -1.16
CA ARG A 240 -26.64 14.50 0.19
C ARG A 240 -28.03 15.10 0.37
N ASP A 241 -28.22 16.34 -0.06
CA ASP A 241 -29.51 17.03 0.01
C ASP A 241 -30.57 16.30 -0.85
N GLU A 242 -30.18 15.83 -2.04
CA GLU A 242 -31.03 14.99 -2.89
C GLU A 242 -31.31 13.63 -2.25
N GLY A 243 -30.31 12.95 -1.71
CA GLY A 243 -30.45 11.67 -1.02
C GLY A 243 -31.37 11.74 0.21
N ASP A 244 -31.25 12.81 0.99
CA ASP A 244 -32.13 13.11 2.14
C ASP A 244 -33.57 13.37 1.66
N SER A 245 -33.74 14.08 0.54
CA SER A 245 -35.06 14.34 -0.06
C SER A 245 -35.72 13.09 -0.65
N LEU A 246 -34.91 12.15 -1.14
CA LEU A 246 -35.35 10.89 -1.76
C LEU A 246 -35.42 9.72 -0.78
N ALA A 247 -35.14 9.96 0.52
CA ALA A 247 -35.04 8.92 1.56
C ALA A 247 -34.12 7.75 1.18
N MET A 248 -33.06 8.04 0.42
CA MET A 248 -32.10 7.03 0.00
C MET A 248 -31.31 6.49 1.20
N ARG A 249 -31.10 5.17 1.23
CA ARG A 249 -30.25 4.56 2.25
C ARG A 249 -28.80 4.93 1.97
N MET A 250 -28.24 5.85 2.75
CA MET A 250 -26.81 6.16 2.73
C MET A 250 -26.02 4.85 2.96
N PRO A 251 -25.12 4.47 2.06
CA PRO A 251 -24.39 3.22 2.22
C PRO A 251 -23.35 3.30 3.34
N GLU A 252 -23.09 2.16 3.96
CA GLU A 252 -22.17 2.02 5.09
C GLU A 252 -20.74 2.43 4.70
N GLY A 253 -20.03 3.12 5.61
CA GLY A 253 -18.60 3.44 5.47
C GLY A 253 -18.25 4.91 5.23
N LEU A 254 -19.21 5.84 5.23
CA LEU A 254 -18.93 7.27 5.33
C LEU A 254 -18.58 7.62 6.79
N PRO A 255 -17.34 8.07 7.10
CA PRO A 255 -17.01 8.53 8.45
C PRO A 255 -17.77 9.82 8.79
N GLU A 256 -18.27 9.94 10.03
CA GLU A 256 -19.09 11.06 10.51
C GLU A 256 -18.36 12.43 10.52
N SER A 257 -17.02 12.45 10.50
CA SER A 257 -16.23 13.67 10.37
C SER A 257 -14.87 13.37 9.73
N HIS A 258 -14.40 14.19 8.80
CA HIS A 258 -13.18 13.98 8.01
C HIS A 258 -11.91 14.13 8.88
N TRP A 259 -11.34 13.01 9.32
CA TRP A 259 -10.47 12.94 10.51
C TRP A 259 -8.95 12.97 10.23
N TRP A 260 -8.52 13.33 9.01
CA TRP A 260 -7.08 13.42 8.70
C TRP A 260 -6.37 14.61 9.40
N PHE A 261 -7.09 15.60 9.93
CA PHE A 261 -6.49 16.73 10.68
C PHE A 261 -5.77 16.35 12.01
N ARG A 262 -5.56 15.06 12.30
CA ARG A 262 -4.84 14.59 13.50
C ARG A 262 -3.70 13.60 13.22
N LEU A 263 -3.13 13.65 12.01
CA LEU A 263 -1.77 13.17 11.76
C LEU A 263 -0.79 14.33 11.99
N ASN A 264 -0.74 14.82 13.23
CA ASN A 264 0.39 15.55 13.77
C ASN A 264 1.45 14.55 14.22
#